data_AF-A0A845QWR2-F1
#
_entry.id   AF-A0A845QWR2-F1
#
_cell.length_a   1.000
_cell.length_b   1.000
_cell.length_c   1.000
_cell.angle_alpha   90.00
_cell.angle_beta   90.00
_cell.angle_gamma   90.00
#
_symmetry.space_group_name_H-M   'P 1'
#
loop_
_entity.id
_entity.type
_entity.pdbx_description
1 polymer ?
#
loop_
_entity_poly.entity_id
_entity_poly.type
_entity_poly.pdbx_seq_one_letter_code
_entity_poly.pdbx_strand_id
1 'polypeptide(L)'
;MKNSYKMFYLFLGLTLAVVLLIFTFLDNRLENKNKDENIAKNQNINKELTQEINVENQEKINKDTIIEYENYYTECEHVVRSFELDKKKYIDMDRDEFKNNFKTEFSTKIIRFDSERVIVRIDKKFLCPNHYVVGEYEGYVSIYKINDKGEKVVFKKLDQSIEFLSDFDKDKLKKGIIVDSIDDIGEIIENFIS
;
A
#
# COMPACT_ATOMS: atom_id res chain seq x y z
N MET A 1 13.89 -50.41 -12.13
CA MET A 1 14.01 -50.06 -10.70
C MET A 1 15.26 -49.23 -10.32
N LYS A 2 16.27 -49.05 -11.19
CA LYS A 2 17.53 -48.32 -10.86
C LYS A 2 17.49 -46.77 -10.92
N ASN A 3 16.37 -46.15 -11.30
CA ASN A 3 16.25 -44.69 -11.37
C ASN A 3 15.36 -44.10 -10.26
N SER A 4 14.65 -44.93 -9.49
CA SER A 4 13.72 -44.46 -8.46
C SER A 4 14.43 -43.84 -7.26
N TYR A 5 15.57 -44.40 -6.86
CA TYR A 5 16.37 -43.85 -5.76
C TYR A 5 17.05 -42.52 -6.12
N LYS A 6 17.36 -42.28 -7.40
CA LYS A 6 17.91 -40.98 -7.86
C LYS A 6 16.89 -39.86 -7.70
N MET A 7 15.63 -40.13 -8.03
CA MET A 7 14.52 -39.18 -7.82
C MET A 7 14.26 -38.96 -6.32
N PHE A 8 14.39 -40.01 -5.50
CA PHE A 8 14.29 -39.90 -4.05
C PHE A 8 15.38 -39.02 -3.44
N TYR A 9 16.65 -39.18 -3.85
CA TYR A 9 17.75 -38.32 -3.40
C TYR A 9 17.61 -36.87 -3.89
N LEU A 10 17.01 -36.66 -5.07
CA LEU A 10 16.75 -35.32 -5.59
C LEU A 10 15.67 -34.61 -4.77
N PHE A 11 14.59 -35.32 -4.39
CA PHE A 11 13.58 -34.81 -3.46
C PHE A 11 14.15 -34.55 -2.06
N LEU A 12 14.99 -35.44 -1.53
CA LEU A 12 15.61 -35.28 -0.21
C LEU A 12 16.57 -34.07 -0.16
N GLY A 13 17.28 -33.79 -1.26
CA GLY A 13 18.11 -32.58 -1.37
C GLY A 13 17.27 -31.29 -1.42
N LEU A 14 16.14 -31.33 -2.13
CA LEU A 14 15.25 -30.17 -2.24
C LEU A 14 14.59 -29.82 -0.90
N THR A 15 14.15 -30.81 -0.13
CA THR A 15 13.55 -30.56 1.19
C THR A 15 14.57 -30.01 2.18
N LEU A 16 15.82 -30.49 2.16
CA LEU A 16 16.91 -29.93 2.97
C LEU A 16 17.22 -28.47 2.62
N ALA A 17 17.20 -28.12 1.34
CA ALA A 17 17.41 -26.74 0.90
C ALA A 17 16.29 -25.79 1.38
N VAL A 18 15.03 -26.22 1.31
CA VAL A 18 13.89 -25.43 1.80
C VAL A 18 13.96 -25.22 3.32
N VAL A 19 14.36 -26.26 4.07
CA VAL A 19 14.52 -26.16 5.53
C VAL A 19 15.63 -25.14 5.88
N LEU A 20 16.77 -25.15 5.18
CA LEU A 20 17.83 -24.17 5.39
C LEU A 20 17.38 -22.73 5.08
N LEU A 21 16.59 -22.54 4.01
CA LEU A 21 16.03 -21.22 3.68
C LEU A 21 15.08 -20.73 4.79
N ILE A 22 14.23 -21.59 5.34
CA ILE A 22 13.34 -21.26 6.46
C ILE A 22 14.14 -20.88 7.71
N PHE A 23 15.22 -21.60 8.03
CA PHE A 23 16.08 -21.27 9.16
C PHE A 23 16.75 -19.89 9.00
N THR A 24 17.30 -19.57 7.83
CA THR A 24 17.88 -18.23 7.58
C THR A 24 16.85 -17.11 7.66
N PHE A 25 15.61 -17.37 7.25
CA PHE A 25 14.50 -16.41 7.34
C PHE A 25 14.05 -16.16 8.79
N LEU A 26 14.08 -17.19 9.64
CA LEU A 26 13.75 -17.08 11.07
C LEU A 26 14.83 -16.34 11.87
N ASP A 27 16.11 -16.57 11.57
CA ASP A 27 17.23 -15.87 12.23
C ASP A 27 17.17 -14.35 11.98
N ASN A 28 16.86 -13.95 10.74
CA ASN A 28 16.67 -12.55 10.35
C ASN A 28 15.52 -11.85 11.10
N ARG A 29 14.52 -12.59 11.58
CA ARG A 29 13.41 -12.07 12.41
C ARG A 29 13.80 -11.89 13.88
N LEU A 30 14.70 -12.73 14.41
CA LEU A 30 15.20 -12.62 15.78
C LEU A 30 16.21 -11.48 15.93
N GLU A 31 17.06 -11.24 14.94
CA GLU A 31 17.99 -10.11 14.93
C GLU A 31 17.26 -8.75 14.90
N ASN A 32 16.13 -8.65 14.18
CA ASN A 32 15.30 -7.44 14.18
C ASN A 32 14.56 -7.20 15.52
N LYS A 33 14.15 -8.25 16.25
CA LYS A 33 13.56 -8.08 17.59
C LYS A 33 14.56 -7.56 18.62
N ASN A 34 15.83 -7.93 18.52
CA ASN A 34 16.88 -7.46 19.42
C ASN A 34 17.31 -6.00 19.16
N LYS A 35 17.04 -5.45 17.97
CA LYS A 35 17.23 -4.01 17.69
C LYS A 35 16.14 -3.14 18.30
N ASP A 36 14.90 -3.63 18.33
CA ASP A 36 13.76 -2.87 18.89
C ASP A 36 13.79 -2.80 20.43
N GLU A 37 14.33 -3.81 21.13
CA GLU A 37 14.48 -3.77 22.60
C GLU A 37 15.65 -2.89 23.08
N ASN A 38 16.66 -2.63 22.25
CA ASN A 38 17.80 -1.78 22.62
C ASN A 38 17.56 -0.26 22.39
N ILE A 39 16.52 0.11 21.64
CA ILE A 39 16.12 1.53 21.45
C ILE A 39 15.33 2.05 22.67
N ALA A 40 14.64 1.16 23.41
CA ALA A 40 13.84 1.54 24.57
C ALA A 40 14.66 1.83 25.85
N LYS A 41 15.97 1.53 25.89
CA LYS A 41 16.81 1.66 27.10
C LYS A 41 17.81 2.84 27.09
N ASN A 42 17.87 3.60 26.00
CA ASN A 42 18.85 4.71 25.83
C ASN A 42 18.22 6.12 25.98
N GLN A 43 17.08 6.25 26.66
CA GLN A 43 16.41 7.54 26.90
C GLN A 43 16.67 8.15 28.30
N ASN A 44 17.63 7.65 29.08
CA ASN A 44 17.86 8.11 30.46
C ASN A 44 19.29 8.58 30.77
N ILE A 45 20.05 9.07 29.78
CA ILE A 45 21.29 9.81 30.05
C ILE A 45 21.40 10.96 29.04
N ASN A 46 20.88 12.13 29.42
CA ASN A 46 21.39 13.47 29.09
C ASN A 46 20.35 14.49 29.53
N LYS A 47 20.26 14.66 30.85
CA LYS A 47 19.55 15.79 31.44
C LYS A 47 20.49 16.49 32.39
N GLU A 48 21.51 17.14 31.82
CA GLU A 48 22.19 18.25 32.46
C GLU A 48 22.90 19.13 31.42
N LEU A 49 22.43 20.39 31.36
CA LEU A 49 23.18 21.61 31.03
C LEU A 49 23.76 21.77 29.62
N THR A 50 22.89 22.18 28.70
CA THR A 50 23.18 23.31 27.80
C THR A 50 21.91 24.16 27.66
N GLN A 51 21.78 25.15 28.53
CA GLN A 51 21.05 26.37 28.22
C GLN A 51 22.09 27.33 27.63
N GLU A 52 21.69 28.12 26.62
CA GLU A 52 22.50 28.89 25.64
C GLU A 52 22.69 28.09 24.34
N ILE A 53 22.01 28.35 23.22
CA ILE A 53 21.45 29.58 22.64
C ILE A 53 20.16 29.17 21.91
N ASN A 54 19.05 29.89 22.13
CA ASN A 54 17.86 29.79 21.28
C ASN A 54 18.19 30.40 19.91
N VAL A 55 18.75 29.60 19.00
CA VAL A 55 18.45 29.73 17.58
C VAL A 55 17.41 28.66 17.33
N GLU A 56 16.14 29.05 17.33
CA GLU A 56 15.05 28.18 16.90
C GLU A 56 15.26 27.93 15.40
N ASN A 57 16.14 27.00 15.04
CA ASN A 57 16.23 26.47 13.70
C ASN A 57 14.96 25.66 13.48
N GLN A 58 13.88 26.35 13.13
CA GLN A 58 12.68 25.71 12.64
C GLN A 58 13.10 24.93 11.40
N GLU A 59 12.98 23.61 11.46
CA GLU A 59 13.29 22.77 10.31
C GLU A 59 12.43 23.20 9.13
N LYS A 60 13.07 23.33 7.97
CA LYS A 60 12.45 23.80 6.75
C LYS A 60 12.71 22.83 5.63
N ILE A 61 11.78 22.78 4.68
CA ILE A 61 11.92 22.00 3.45
C ILE A 61 13.01 22.66 2.60
N ASN A 62 14.02 21.89 2.21
CA ASN A 62 15.09 22.31 1.31
C ASN A 62 15.00 21.55 -0.04
N LYS A 63 15.98 21.78 -0.91
CA LYS A 63 16.03 21.18 -2.26
C LYS A 63 16.25 19.68 -2.26
N ASP A 64 16.75 19.11 -1.18
CA ASP A 64 17.06 17.69 -1.04
C ASP A 64 16.01 16.94 -0.23
N THR A 65 15.16 17.65 0.54
CA THR A 65 14.04 17.08 1.28
C THR A 65 13.15 16.23 0.39
N ILE A 66 12.84 15.01 0.83
CA ILE A 66 11.90 14.10 0.17
C ILE A 66 10.51 14.33 0.78
N ILE A 67 9.52 14.63 -0.05
CA ILE A 67 8.12 14.74 0.38
C ILE A 67 7.39 13.48 -0.09
N GLU A 68 6.98 12.67 0.87
CA GLU A 68 6.31 11.38 0.69
C GLU A 68 4.84 11.49 1.12
N TYR A 69 3.95 10.97 0.29
CA TYR A 69 2.52 10.84 0.56
C TYR A 69 2.19 9.38 0.85
N GLU A 70 1.71 9.10 2.07
CA GLU A 70 1.12 7.82 2.43
C GLU A 70 -0.39 7.88 2.18
N ASN A 71 -0.84 7.40 1.02
CA ASN A 71 -2.27 7.33 0.70
C ASN A 71 -2.87 6.09 1.37
N TYR A 72 -3.62 6.29 2.44
CA TYR A 72 -4.30 5.24 3.19
C TYR A 72 -5.74 5.09 2.68
N TYR A 73 -6.07 3.91 2.16
CA TYR A 73 -7.37 3.60 1.57
C TYR A 73 -8.21 2.80 2.57
N THR A 74 -9.26 3.40 3.12
CA THR A 74 -9.97 2.80 4.27
C THR A 74 -10.84 1.60 3.89
N GLU A 75 -11.22 1.45 2.61
CA GLU A 75 -12.05 0.31 2.16
C GLU A 75 -11.25 -0.99 1.97
N CYS A 76 -9.94 -0.90 1.75
CA CYS A 76 -9.06 -2.06 1.59
C CYS A 76 -7.85 -2.06 2.55
N GLU A 77 -7.77 -1.08 3.44
CA GLU A 77 -6.69 -0.87 4.43
C GLU A 77 -5.27 -0.79 3.83
N HIS A 78 -5.16 -0.59 2.52
CA HIS A 78 -3.88 -0.49 1.82
C HIS A 78 -3.25 0.90 1.97
N VAL A 79 -1.92 0.93 2.02
CA VAL A 79 -1.13 2.16 1.94
C VAL A 79 -0.37 2.18 0.62
N VAL A 80 -0.65 3.16 -0.23
CA VAL A 80 0.11 3.41 -1.46
C VAL A 80 0.96 4.65 -1.29
N ARG A 81 2.28 4.48 -1.39
CA ARG A 81 3.25 5.58 -1.29
C ARG A 81 3.42 6.26 -2.63
N SER A 82 3.41 7.59 -2.62
CA SER A 82 3.80 8.42 -3.75
C SER A 82 4.71 9.56 -3.28
N PHE A 83 5.37 10.23 -4.22
CA PHE A 83 6.31 11.31 -3.94
C PHE A 83 5.88 12.61 -4.64
N GLU A 84 6.08 13.75 -3.99
CA GLU A 84 5.92 15.05 -4.64
C GLU A 84 7.05 15.28 -5.64
N LEU A 85 6.68 15.37 -6.93
CA LEU A 85 7.64 15.57 -8.01
C LEU A 85 7.99 17.06 -8.16
N ASP A 86 7.06 17.97 -7.85
CA ASP A 86 7.31 19.41 -7.88
C ASP A 86 7.23 20.03 -6.49
N LYS A 87 8.31 19.83 -5.72
CA LYS A 87 8.45 20.38 -4.37
C LYS A 87 8.79 21.87 -4.35
N LYS A 88 8.97 22.53 -5.51
CA LYS A 88 9.41 23.95 -5.56
C LYS A 88 8.49 24.88 -4.78
N LYS A 89 7.18 24.60 -4.81
CA LYS A 89 6.16 25.35 -4.07
C LYS A 89 6.25 25.23 -2.54
N TYR A 90 7.03 24.28 -2.02
CA TYR A 90 7.16 24.01 -0.60
C TYR A 90 8.56 24.33 -0.04
N ILE A 91 9.52 24.69 -0.89
CA ILE A 91 10.88 25.03 -0.43
C ILE A 91 10.83 26.24 0.49
N ASP A 92 11.67 26.21 1.53
CA ASP A 92 11.79 27.22 2.60
C ASP A 92 10.58 27.29 3.55
N MET A 93 9.55 26.45 3.34
CA MET A 93 8.42 26.35 4.25
C MET A 93 8.79 25.57 5.51
N ASP A 94 8.36 26.09 6.65
CA ASP A 94 8.29 25.35 7.90
C ASP A 94 7.06 24.42 7.95
N ARG A 95 6.87 23.71 9.06
CA ARG A 95 5.77 22.76 9.24
C ARG A 95 4.39 23.40 9.11
N ASP A 96 4.19 24.57 9.69
CA ASP A 96 2.88 25.23 9.74
C ASP A 96 2.58 25.89 8.40
N GLU A 97 3.57 26.52 7.78
CA GLU A 97 3.48 27.03 6.40
C GLU A 97 3.16 25.91 5.42
N PHE A 98 3.86 24.78 5.50
CA PHE A 98 3.58 23.61 4.67
C PHE A 98 2.16 23.10 4.89
N LYS A 99 1.73 22.94 6.14
CA LYS A 99 0.36 22.50 6.49
C LYS A 99 -0.70 23.45 5.93
N ASN A 100 -0.45 24.76 5.99
CA ASN A 100 -1.37 25.78 5.50
C ASN A 100 -1.42 25.83 3.96
N ASN A 101 -0.32 25.55 3.28
CA ASN A 101 -0.21 25.54 1.82
C ASN A 101 -0.59 24.18 1.19
N PHE A 102 -0.56 23.09 1.96
CA PHE A 102 -0.98 21.78 1.50
C PHE A 102 -2.51 21.72 1.39
N LYS A 103 -3.03 21.94 0.17
CA LYS A 103 -4.46 21.90 -0.13
C LYS A 103 -4.85 20.57 -0.75
N THR A 104 -5.81 19.89 -0.14
CA THR A 104 -6.45 18.68 -0.65
C THR A 104 -7.86 18.57 -0.09
N GLU A 105 -8.73 17.87 -0.82
CA GLU A 105 -10.11 17.55 -0.39
C GLU A 105 -10.15 16.42 0.65
N PHE A 106 -9.03 15.72 0.84
CA PHE A 106 -8.92 14.59 1.75
C PHE A 106 -8.44 15.00 3.15
N SER A 107 -8.73 14.16 4.15
CA SER A 107 -8.19 14.31 5.50
C SER A 107 -6.69 14.01 5.49
N THR A 108 -5.90 14.81 6.22
CA THR A 108 -4.44 14.71 6.20
C THR A 108 -3.84 14.80 7.59
N LYS A 109 -2.69 14.14 7.75
CA LYS A 109 -1.88 14.21 8.96
C LYS A 109 -0.40 14.20 8.60
N ILE A 110 0.35 15.20 9.09
CA ILE A 110 1.81 15.20 8.99
C ILE A 110 2.35 14.19 10.00
N ILE A 111 2.98 13.13 9.50
CA ILE A 111 3.57 12.04 10.30
C ILE A 111 5.01 12.36 10.66
N ARG A 112 5.76 12.92 9.69
CA ARG A 112 7.16 13.33 9.86
C ARG A 112 7.36 14.66 9.14
N PHE A 113 8.18 15.52 9.73
CA PHE A 113 8.61 16.75 9.08
C PHE A 113 9.97 17.12 9.64
N ASP A 114 10.99 16.99 8.80
CA ASP A 114 12.33 17.48 9.02
C ASP A 114 12.99 17.81 7.67
N SER A 115 14.21 18.33 7.73
CA SER A 115 14.95 18.78 6.56
C SER A 115 15.31 17.65 5.57
N GLU A 116 15.30 16.38 5.99
CA GLU A 116 15.56 15.23 5.13
C GLU A 116 14.26 14.68 4.50
N ARG A 117 13.20 14.61 5.30
CA ARG A 117 11.95 13.97 4.87
C ARG A 117 10.71 14.58 5.53
N VAL A 118 9.71 14.82 4.69
CA VAL A 118 8.33 15.12 5.10
C VAL A 118 7.44 13.96 4.69
N ILE A 119 6.67 13.42 5.63
CA ILE A 119 5.70 12.34 5.37
C ILE A 119 4.32 12.85 5.74
N VAL A 120 3.41 12.84 4.77
CA VAL A 120 2.00 13.21 4.97
C VAL A 120 1.14 11.99 4.72
N ARG A 121 0.34 11.60 5.71
CA ARG A 121 -0.73 10.62 5.53
C ARG A 121 -1.97 11.31 4.97
N ILE A 122 -2.56 10.70 3.94
CA ILE A 122 -3.77 11.17 3.27
C ILE A 122 -4.79 10.04 3.38
N ASP A 123 -5.89 10.28 4.07
CA ASP A 123 -6.95 9.28 4.25
C ASP A 123 -7.97 9.38 3.12
N LYS A 124 -8.09 8.30 2.35
CA LYS A 124 -9.00 8.15 1.21
C LYS A 124 -10.08 7.13 1.55
N LYS A 125 -11.34 7.56 1.53
CA LYS A 125 -12.50 6.75 1.92
C LYS A 125 -13.04 5.89 0.77
N PHE A 126 -12.15 5.26 0.01
CA PHE A 126 -12.47 4.42 -1.14
C PHE A 126 -11.36 3.40 -1.38
N LEU A 127 -11.58 2.47 -2.31
CA LEU A 127 -10.60 1.46 -2.74
C LEU A 127 -9.34 2.03 -3.37
N CYS A 128 -8.20 1.37 -3.18
CA CYS A 128 -6.96 1.77 -3.84
C CYS A 128 -6.97 1.47 -5.36
N PRO A 129 -6.16 2.18 -6.17
CA PRO A 129 -6.07 1.97 -7.62
C PRO A 129 -5.57 0.59 -8.06
N ASN A 130 -5.10 -0.24 -7.12
CA ASN A 130 -4.63 -1.59 -7.39
C ASN A 130 -5.77 -2.61 -7.45
N HIS A 131 -6.98 -2.25 -7.00
CA HIS A 131 -8.15 -3.11 -7.10
C HIS A 131 -8.94 -2.86 -8.38
N TYR A 132 -9.59 -3.93 -8.82
CA TYR A 132 -10.60 -3.90 -9.84
C TYR A 132 -11.97 -4.10 -9.20
N VAL A 133 -13.01 -3.62 -9.87
CA VAL A 133 -14.38 -3.94 -9.50
C VAL A 133 -15.06 -4.57 -10.71
N VAL A 134 -15.58 -5.78 -10.56
CA VAL A 134 -16.44 -6.41 -11.57
C VAL A 134 -17.88 -6.00 -11.29
N GLY A 135 -18.56 -5.46 -12.29
CA GLY A 135 -19.93 -4.99 -12.17
C GLY A 135 -20.67 -4.97 -13.50
N GLU A 136 -21.73 -4.18 -13.59
CA GLU A 136 -22.59 -4.07 -14.77
C GLU A 136 -22.49 -2.70 -15.44
N TYR A 137 -22.29 -2.69 -16.76
CA TYR A 137 -22.35 -1.50 -17.60
C TYR A 137 -23.15 -1.80 -18.86
N GLU A 138 -24.24 -1.04 -19.07
CA GLU A 138 -25.12 -1.12 -20.24
C GLU A 138 -25.68 -2.54 -20.51
N GLY A 139 -25.97 -3.29 -19.45
CA GLY A 139 -26.48 -4.66 -19.53
C GLY A 139 -25.41 -5.74 -19.72
N TYR A 140 -24.12 -5.39 -19.64
CA TYR A 140 -23.01 -6.32 -19.78
C TYR A 140 -22.11 -6.35 -18.56
N VAL A 141 -21.50 -7.50 -18.30
CA VAL A 141 -20.45 -7.62 -17.29
C VAL A 141 -19.28 -6.73 -17.70
N SER A 142 -18.78 -5.92 -16.78
CA SER A 142 -17.71 -4.95 -17.02
C SER A 142 -16.75 -4.87 -15.85
N ILE A 143 -15.51 -4.52 -16.16
CA ILE A 143 -14.41 -4.34 -15.22
C ILE A 143 -14.18 -2.84 -15.07
N TYR A 144 -14.14 -2.38 -13.83
CA TYR A 144 -13.86 -0.99 -13.46
C TYR A 144 -12.50 -0.89 -12.77
N LYS A 145 -11.83 0.24 -12.98
CA LYS A 145 -10.72 0.70 -12.15
C LYS A 145 -11.17 1.86 -11.27
N ILE A 146 -10.49 2.04 -10.15
CA ILE A 146 -10.74 3.15 -9.24
C ILE A 146 -9.75 4.27 -9.56
N ASN A 147 -10.27 5.46 -9.84
CA ASN A 147 -9.42 6.63 -10.08
C ASN A 147 -8.91 7.24 -8.77
N ASP A 148 -8.13 8.32 -8.89
CA ASP A 148 -7.54 9.05 -7.77
C ASP A 148 -8.55 9.73 -6.83
N LYS A 149 -9.80 9.90 -7.30
CA LYS A 149 -10.96 10.45 -6.57
C LYS A 149 -11.89 9.38 -5.99
N GLY A 150 -11.64 8.10 -6.27
CA GLY A 150 -12.48 7.00 -5.80
C GLY A 150 -13.64 6.65 -6.72
N GLU A 151 -13.69 7.19 -7.92
CA GLU A 151 -14.74 6.90 -8.88
C GLU A 151 -14.41 5.62 -9.66
N LYS A 152 -15.43 4.78 -9.88
CA LYS A 152 -15.34 3.61 -10.75
C LYS A 152 -15.36 4.05 -12.21
N VAL A 153 -14.25 3.84 -12.91
CA VAL A 153 -14.10 4.13 -14.35
C VAL A 153 -14.09 2.81 -15.11
N VAL A 154 -14.92 2.69 -16.15
CA VAL A 154 -14.97 1.49 -17.00
C VAL A 154 -13.60 1.27 -17.62
N PHE A 155 -12.98 0.14 -17.27
CA PHE A 155 -11.69 -0.29 -17.81
C PHE A 155 -11.89 -1.23 -19.01
N LYS A 156 -12.84 -2.16 -18.90
CA LYS A 156 -13.15 -3.11 -19.97
C LYS A 156 -14.61 -3.56 -19.89
N LYS A 157 -15.33 -3.46 -21.02
CA LYS A 157 -16.62 -4.13 -21.22
C LYS A 157 -16.38 -5.55 -21.73
N LEU A 158 -17.13 -6.52 -21.21
CA LEU A 158 -17.10 -7.90 -21.67
C LEU A 158 -18.33 -8.19 -22.53
N ASP A 159 -18.24 -9.23 -23.36
CA ASP A 159 -19.35 -9.62 -24.26
C ASP A 159 -20.48 -10.36 -23.52
N GLN A 160 -20.27 -10.72 -22.26
CA GLN A 160 -21.26 -11.42 -21.45
C GLN A 160 -22.41 -10.49 -21.03
N SER A 161 -23.61 -10.75 -21.55
CA SER A 161 -24.83 -10.09 -21.11
C SER A 161 -25.21 -10.56 -19.69
N ILE A 162 -25.61 -9.62 -18.84
CA ILE A 162 -26.12 -9.94 -17.50
C ILE A 162 -27.52 -10.54 -17.54
N GLU A 163 -28.24 -10.45 -18.66
CA GLU A 163 -29.63 -10.94 -18.79
C GLU A 163 -29.76 -12.43 -18.47
N PHE A 164 -28.77 -13.22 -18.88
CA PHE A 164 -28.70 -14.67 -18.71
C PHE A 164 -28.24 -15.11 -17.32
N LEU A 165 -27.88 -14.17 -16.43
CA LEU A 165 -27.45 -14.48 -15.07
C LEU A 165 -28.65 -14.60 -14.13
N SER A 166 -28.44 -15.33 -13.02
CA SER A 166 -29.43 -15.40 -11.95
C SER A 166 -29.65 -14.01 -11.33
N ASP A 167 -30.83 -13.78 -10.74
CA ASP A 167 -31.12 -12.50 -10.06
C ASP A 167 -30.16 -12.23 -8.90
N PHE A 168 -29.68 -13.29 -8.25
CA PHE A 168 -28.68 -13.21 -7.20
C PHE A 168 -27.33 -12.68 -7.72
N ASP A 169 -26.90 -13.15 -8.89
CA ASP A 169 -25.63 -12.73 -9.49
C ASP A 169 -25.72 -11.33 -10.09
N LYS A 170 -26.87 -10.98 -10.67
CA LYS A 170 -27.18 -9.60 -11.09
C LYS A 170 -27.07 -8.63 -9.92
N ASP A 171 -27.58 -8.98 -8.74
CA ASP A 171 -27.48 -8.14 -7.54
C ASP A 171 -26.04 -7.98 -7.07
N LYS A 172 -25.23 -9.05 -7.10
CA LYS A 172 -23.79 -8.97 -6.80
C LYS A 172 -23.05 -8.04 -7.75
N LEU A 173 -23.29 -8.15 -9.06
CA LEU A 173 -22.67 -7.28 -10.06
C LEU A 173 -23.07 -5.81 -9.89
N LYS A 174 -24.32 -5.53 -9.51
CA LYS A 174 -24.78 -4.16 -9.22
C LYS A 174 -24.09 -3.56 -7.99
N LYS A 175 -23.86 -4.36 -6.94
CA LYS A 175 -23.08 -3.95 -5.77
C LYS A 175 -21.61 -3.73 -6.13
N GLY A 176 -21.12 -4.52 -7.07
CA GLY A 176 -19.73 -4.54 -7.51
C GLY A 176 -18.92 -5.50 -6.66
N ILE A 177 -18.09 -6.29 -7.34
CA ILE A 177 -17.27 -7.34 -6.75
C ILE A 177 -15.83 -6.87 -6.80
N ILE A 178 -15.22 -6.71 -5.63
CA ILE A 178 -13.85 -6.23 -5.51
C ILE A 178 -12.90 -7.39 -5.82
N VAL A 179 -11.90 -7.13 -6.65
CA VAL A 179 -10.93 -8.12 -7.10
C VAL A 179 -9.53 -7.53 -7.01
N ASP A 180 -8.57 -8.32 -6.54
CA ASP A 180 -7.20 -7.88 -6.27
C ASP A 180 -6.32 -7.92 -7.52
N SER A 181 -6.58 -8.85 -8.44
CA SER A 181 -5.84 -8.97 -9.68
C SER A 181 -6.76 -9.15 -10.89
N ILE A 182 -6.21 -8.87 -12.08
CA ILE A 182 -6.93 -9.13 -13.33
C ILE A 182 -7.04 -10.63 -13.62
N ASP A 183 -6.15 -11.45 -13.06
CA ASP A 183 -6.12 -12.89 -13.26
C ASP A 183 -7.29 -13.56 -12.54
N ASP A 184 -7.62 -13.08 -11.33
CA ASP A 184 -8.75 -13.57 -10.53
C ASP A 184 -10.11 -13.26 -11.19
N ILE A 185 -10.16 -12.26 -12.08
CA ILE A 185 -11.40 -11.89 -12.78
C ILE A 185 -11.89 -13.03 -13.67
N GLY A 186 -10.99 -13.82 -14.27
CA GLY A 186 -11.36 -14.96 -15.11
C GLY A 186 -12.15 -16.01 -14.33
N GLU A 187 -11.62 -16.43 -13.19
CA GLU A 187 -12.26 -17.42 -12.31
C GLU A 187 -13.62 -16.91 -11.79
N ILE A 188 -13.69 -15.63 -11.43
CA ILE A 188 -14.93 -15.02 -10.97
C ILE A 188 -15.99 -15.08 -12.07
N ILE A 189 -15.63 -14.71 -13.31
CA ILE A 189 -16.55 -14.76 -14.45
C ILE A 189 -17.00 -16.19 -14.73
N GLU A 190 -16.09 -17.16 -14.74
CA GLU A 190 -16.44 -18.57 -14.96
C GLU A 190 -17.42 -19.08 -13.90
N ASN A 191 -17.21 -18.74 -12.63
CA ASN A 191 -18.09 -19.12 -11.53
C ASN A 191 -19.50 -18.49 -11.61
N PHE A 192 -19.64 -17.30 -12.23
CA PHE A 192 -20.95 -16.68 -12.43
C PHE A 192 -21.75 -17.24 -13.60
N ILE A 193 -21.06 -17.86 -14.56
CA ILE A 193 -21.65 -18.35 -15.81
C ILE A 193 -21.95 -19.87 -15.73
N SER A 194 -21.42 -20.57 -14.71
CA SER A 194 -21.68 -22.00 -14.48
C SER A 194 -23.08 -22.27 -13.93
#